data_AF-A0A444GLX6-F1
#
_entry.id   AF-A0A444GLX6-F1
#
_cell.length_a   1.000
_cell.length_b   1.000
_cell.length_c   1.000
_cell.angle_alpha   90.00
_cell.angle_beta   90.00
_cell.angle_gamma   90.00
#
_symmetry.space_group_name_H-M   'P 1'
#
loop_
_entity.id
_entity.type
_entity.pdbx_description
1 polymer ?
#
loop_
_entity_poly.entity_id
_entity_poly.type
_entity_poly.pdbx_seq_one_letter_code
_entity_poly.pdbx_strand_id
1 'polypeptide(L)'
;MMIKLYSQSDAKYLFDYYSPKVIGKPLTPEPVSNITHLQMIEYADGNYQLVAIGSEVYPGTVKPLSNISTVTKRLGLPSPEEVLESK
;
A
#
# COMPACT_ATOMS: atom_id res chain seq x y z
N MET A 1 -11.19 -9.32 -4.23
CA MET A 1 -10.25 -8.19 -4.05
C MET A 1 -9.86 -7.72 -5.45
N MET A 2 -10.25 -6.53 -5.89
CA MET A 2 -9.81 -6.02 -7.21
C MET A 2 -8.37 -5.53 -7.10
N ILE A 3 -7.52 -5.99 -8.01
CA ILE A 3 -6.13 -5.52 -8.15
C ILE A 3 -6.18 -4.27 -9.03
N LYS A 4 -5.76 -3.13 -8.49
CA LYS A 4 -5.55 -1.91 -9.29
C LYS A 4 -4.09 -1.81 -9.68
N LEU A 5 -3.88 -1.52 -10.95
CA LEU A 5 -2.59 -1.37 -11.61
C LEU A 5 -2.40 0.09 -12.02
N TYR A 6 -1.17 0.59 -11.93
CA TYR A 6 -0.81 1.96 -12.19
C TYR A 6 0.37 2.04 -13.16
N SER A 7 0.49 3.14 -13.90
CA SER A 7 1.73 3.45 -14.62
C SER A 7 2.89 3.59 -13.64
N GLN A 8 4.13 3.44 -14.11
CA GLN A 8 5.31 3.63 -13.25
C GLN A 8 5.33 4.99 -12.56
N SER A 9 4.96 6.06 -13.28
CA SER A 9 4.99 7.43 -12.75
C SER A 9 3.93 7.64 -11.67
N ASP A 10 2.73 7.09 -11.87
CA ASP A 10 1.63 7.18 -10.91
C ASP A 10 1.91 6.31 -9.69
N ALA A 11 2.44 5.11 -9.90
CA ALA A 11 2.84 4.23 -8.81
C ALA A 11 3.92 4.87 -7.93
N LYS A 12 4.91 5.52 -8.55
CA LYS A 12 5.94 6.26 -7.80
C LYS A 12 5.34 7.43 -7.01
N TYR A 13 4.45 8.21 -7.62
CA TYR A 13 3.79 9.32 -6.93
C TYR A 13 2.98 8.85 -5.73
N LEU A 14 2.19 7.78 -5.90
CA LEU A 14 1.41 7.18 -4.81
C LEU A 14 2.32 6.59 -3.73
N PHE A 15 3.45 6.00 -4.10
CA PHE A 15 4.41 5.45 -3.16
C PHE A 15 4.98 6.54 -2.26
N ASP A 16 5.44 7.64 -2.87
CA ASP A 16 6.01 8.79 -2.15
C ASP A 16 4.93 9.47 -1.28
N TYR A 17 3.69 9.55 -1.77
CA TYR A 17 2.57 10.14 -1.04
C TYR A 17 2.12 9.32 0.18
N TYR A 18 1.99 8.00 0.03
CA TYR A 18 1.43 7.13 1.08
C TYR A 18 2.45 6.61 2.07
N SER A 19 3.71 6.39 1.67
CA SER A 19 4.75 5.84 2.57
C SER A 19 4.77 6.52 3.95
N PRO A 20 4.84 7.86 4.08
CA PRO A 20 4.86 8.50 5.40
C PRO A 20 3.53 8.44 6.15
N LYS A 21 2.41 8.12 5.47
CA LYS A 21 1.06 8.11 6.05
C LYS A 21 0.64 6.73 6.55
N VAL A 22 1.13 5.67 5.92
CA VAL A 22 0.71 4.29 6.19
C VAL A 22 1.71 3.49 7.01
N ILE A 23 3.02 3.79 6.90
CA ILE A 23 4.05 3.08 7.66
C ILE A 23 3.84 3.33 9.16
N GLY A 24 3.94 2.26 9.96
CA GLY A 24 3.69 2.28 11.40
C GLY A 24 2.22 2.24 11.79
N LYS A 25 1.27 2.25 10.84
CA LYS A 25 -0.16 2.13 11.14
C LYS A 25 -0.60 0.66 11.21
N PRO A 26 -1.53 0.32 12.12
CA PRO A 26 -2.17 -1.00 12.14
C PRO A 26 -3.22 -1.09 11.02
N LEU A 27 -3.31 -2.25 10.35
CA LEU A 27 -4.28 -2.47 9.27
C LEU A 27 -5.61 -3.10 9.75
N THR A 28 -5.64 -3.67 10.95
CA THR A 28 -6.81 -4.34 11.55
C THR A 28 -7.06 -3.83 12.97
N PRO A 29 -8.33 -3.89 13.44
CA PRO A 29 -8.70 -3.49 14.80
C PRO A 29 -8.04 -4.36 15.89
N GLU A 30 -7.44 -5.50 15.54
CA GLU A 30 -6.57 -6.28 16.42
C GLU A 30 -5.11 -6.22 15.91
N PRO A 31 -4.13 -5.95 16.78
CA PRO A 31 -2.77 -5.62 16.39
C PRO A 31 -1.98 -6.90 16.11
N VAL A 32 -2.16 -7.47 14.92
CA VAL A 32 -1.34 -8.63 14.51
C VAL A 32 -0.17 -8.18 13.62
N SER A 33 -0.29 -7.05 12.91
CA SER A 33 0.77 -6.53 12.04
C SER A 33 0.65 -5.03 11.81
N ASN A 34 1.75 -4.31 12.04
CA ASN A 34 1.93 -2.94 11.56
C ASN A 34 2.46 -2.96 10.13
N ILE A 35 2.09 -1.96 9.34
CA ILE A 35 2.71 -1.73 8.03
C ILE A 35 4.16 -1.29 8.26
N THR A 36 5.12 -2.06 7.75
CA THR A 36 6.55 -1.74 7.90
C THR A 36 7.08 -0.97 6.70
N HIS A 37 6.57 -1.26 5.50
CA HIS A 37 6.92 -0.55 4.28
C HIS A 37 5.84 -0.73 3.21
N LEU A 38 5.91 0.12 2.19
CA LEU A 38 5.21 -0.11 0.93
C LEU A 38 6.16 -0.79 -0.05
N GLN A 39 5.59 -1.57 -0.96
CA GLN A 39 6.31 -2.18 -2.06
C GLN A 39 5.58 -1.89 -3.37
N MET A 40 6.33 -1.47 -4.37
CA MET A 40 5.88 -1.43 -5.76
C MET A 40 6.21 -2.77 -6.41
N ILE A 41 5.19 -3.51 -6.84
CA ILE A 41 5.34 -4.78 -7.55
C ILE A 41 5.10 -4.52 -9.03
N GLU A 42 6.10 -4.79 -9.85
CA GLU A 42 5.99 -4.72 -11.31
C GLU A 42 5.25 -5.95 -11.84
N TYR A 43 4.29 -5.70 -12.73
CA TYR A 43 3.53 -6.69 -13.47
C TYR A 43 3.94 -6.65 -14.95
N ALA A 44 3.54 -7.69 -15.69
CA ALA A 44 3.65 -7.68 -17.14
C ALA A 44 3.02 -6.39 -17.73
N ASP A 45 3.59 -5.91 -18.83
CA ASP A 45 3.21 -4.67 -19.53
C ASP A 45 3.63 -3.36 -18.85
N GLY A 46 4.59 -3.40 -17.92
CA GLY A 46 5.16 -2.19 -17.29
C GLY A 46 4.20 -1.50 -16.32
N ASN A 47 3.19 -2.24 -15.85
CA ASN A 47 2.24 -1.78 -14.86
C ASN A 47 2.70 -2.14 -13.45
N TYR A 48 2.31 -1.34 -12.47
CA TYR A 48 2.77 -1.49 -11.09
C TYR A 48 1.59 -1.57 -10.13
N GLN A 49 1.74 -2.39 -9.09
CA GLN A 49 0.82 -2.44 -7.96
C GLN A 49 1.53 -1.93 -6.70
N LEU A 50 0.82 -1.16 -5.88
CA LEU A 50 1.28 -0.83 -4.53
C LEU A 50 0.66 -1.76 -3.51
N VAL A 51 1.53 -2.39 -2.73
CA VAL A 51 1.16 -3.32 -1.66
C VAL A 51 1.79 -2.86 -0.35
N ALA A 52 1.00 -2.85 0.72
CA ALA A 52 1.51 -2.66 2.06
C ALA A 52 2.05 -3.97 2.61
N ILE A 53 3.30 -3.94 3.06
CA ILE A 53 3.97 -5.08 3.67
C ILE A 53 4.02 -4.85 5.18
N GLY A 54 3.74 -5.91 5.93
CA GLY A 54 3.78 -5.89 7.39
C GLY A 54 4.65 -7.00 7.94
N SER A 55 5.10 -6.80 9.17
CA SER A 55 5.72 -7.86 9.97
C SER A 55 4.64 -8.56 10.79
N GLU A 56 4.59 -9.89 10.72
CA GLU A 56 3.83 -10.67 11.70
C GLU A 56 4.46 -10.54 13.10
N VAL A 57 3.70 -10.96 14.12
CA VAL A 57 4.17 -11.12 15.52
C VAL A 57 5.39 -12.05 15.62
N TYR A 58 5.60 -12.92 14.62
CA TYR A 58 6.78 -13.78 14.55
C TYR A 58 7.94 -13.10 13.81
N PRO A 59 9.11 -12.92 14.44
CA PRO A 59 10.24 -12.23 13.85
C PRO A 59 10.75 -12.97 12.60
N GLY A 60 10.90 -12.24 11.50
CA GLY A 60 11.55 -12.71 10.26
C GLY A 60 10.63 -12.95 9.07
N THR A 61 9.31 -12.93 9.23
CA THR A 61 8.39 -13.10 8.09
C THR A 61 7.70 -11.78 7.74
N VAL A 62 8.12 -11.18 6.63
CA VAL A 62 7.43 -10.05 5.99
C VAL A 62 6.43 -10.61 4.98
N LYS A 63 5.16 -10.22 5.11
CA LYS A 63 4.10 -10.66 4.18
C LYS A 63 3.35 -9.47 3.60
N PRO A 64 2.89 -9.57 2.35
CA PRO A 64 1.94 -8.62 1.81
C PRO A 64 0.65 -8.65 2.63
N LEU A 65 0.31 -7.53 3.27
CA LEU A 65 -0.91 -7.40 4.07
C LEU A 65 -2.10 -7.13 3.16
N SER A 66 -1.99 -6.11 2.31
CA SER A 66 -3.07 -5.72 1.40
C SER A 66 -2.60 -4.72 0.34
N ASN A 67 -3.43 -4.51 -0.68
CA ASN A 67 -3.19 -3.47 -1.68
C ASN A 67 -3.45 -2.08 -1.09
N ILE A 68 -2.82 -1.05 -1.69
CA ILE A 68 -2.91 0.32 -1.17
C ILE A 68 -4.35 0.83 -1.11
N SER A 69 -5.21 0.48 -2.06
CA SER A 69 -6.62 0.90 -2.10
C SER A 69 -7.41 0.40 -0.88
N THR A 70 -7.10 -0.79 -0.38
CA THR A 70 -7.74 -1.33 0.83
C THR A 70 -7.17 -0.66 2.07
N VAL A 71 -5.85 -0.42 2.09
CA VAL A 71 -5.15 0.23 3.19
C VAL A 71 -5.68 1.65 3.41
N THR A 72 -5.77 2.45 2.36
CA THR A 72 -6.23 3.84 2.45
C THR A 72 -7.67 3.93 2.91
N LYS A 73 -8.56 3.08 2.36
CA LYS A 73 -9.96 2.99 2.78
C LYS A 73 -10.09 2.69 4.28
N ARG A 74 -9.28 1.79 4.82
CA ARG A 74 -9.32 1.43 6.25
C ARG A 74 -8.75 2.53 7.15
N LEU A 75 -7.72 3.22 6.68
CA LEU A 75 -7.08 4.30 7.43
C LEU A 75 -7.79 5.65 7.27
N GLY A 76 -8.90 5.72 6.53
CA GLY A 76 -9.62 6.96 6.25
C GLY A 76 -8.79 7.96 5.44
N LEU A 77 -7.84 7.46 4.64
CA LEU A 77 -7.04 8.27 3.73
C LEU A 77 -7.75 8.38 2.37
N PRO A 78 -7.47 9.44 1.58
CA PRO A 78 -7.95 9.54 0.21
C PRO A 78 -7.62 8.26 -0.59
N SER A 79 -8.50 7.91 -1.54
CA SER A 79 -8.24 6.81 -2.46
C SER A 79 -7.07 7.15 -3.40
N PRO A 80 -6.39 6.14 -3.98
CA PRO A 80 -5.37 6.37 -4.99
C PRO A 80 -5.86 7.22 -6.16
N GLU A 81 -7.12 7.08 -6.55
CA GLU A 81 -7.73 7.87 -7.62
C GLU A 81 -7.80 9.35 -7.27
N GLU A 82 -8.33 9.68 -6.09
CA GLU A 82 -8.44 11.07 -5.61
C GLU A 82 -7.06 11.74 -5.51
N VAL A 83 -6.04 10.98 -5.11
CA VAL A 83 -4.66 11.48 -5.04
C VAL A 83 -4.06 11.73 -6.42
N LEU A 84 -4.34 10.85 -7.40
CA LEU A 84 -3.87 11.03 -8.78
C LEU A 84 -4.62 12.15 -9.52
N GLU A 85 -5.89 12.37 -9.23
CA GLU A 85 -6.67 13.49 -9.78
C GLU A 85 -6.15 14.85 -9.28
N SER A 86 -5.46 14.86 -8.13
CA SER A 86 -4.89 16.06 -7.50
C SER A 86 -3.41 16.31 -7.84
N LYS A 87 -2.86 15.57 -8.80
CA LYS A 87 -1.45 15.63 -9.23
C LYS A 87 -1.18 16.78 -10.21
#